data_AF-A0A7Y0LDU1-F1
#
_entry.id   AF-A0A7Y0LDU1-F1
#
_cell.length_a   1.000
_cell.length_b   1.000
_cell.length_c   1.000
_cell.angle_alpha   90.00
_cell.angle_beta   90.00
_cell.angle_gamma   90.00
#
_symmetry.space_group_name_H-M   'P 1'
#
loop_
_entity.id
_entity.type
_entity.pdbx_description
1 polymer ?
#
loop_
_entity_poly.entity_id
_entity_poly.type
_entity_poly.pdbx_seq_one_letter_code
_entity_poly.pdbx_strand_id
1 'polypeptide(L)'
;MSTLHLIRTSAFADTNLAQCAQLLAKHDAILLLDDGCYNLKHPSIATISEQQIDIFVIEHHYLARGLALAPQSKSIVIEDIPELMLNYKQSITWQ
;
A
#
# COMPACT_ATOMS: atom_id res chain seq x y z
N MET A 1 7.78 -5.20 15.02
CA MET A 1 8.44 -6.11 14.05
C MET A 1 8.01 -5.60 12.69
N SER A 2 8.91 -5.30 11.75
CA SER A 2 8.52 -4.60 10.52
C SER A 2 7.79 -5.53 9.55
N THR A 3 6.58 -5.16 9.14
CA THR A 3 5.70 -5.91 8.23
C THR A 3 5.39 -5.09 6.99
N LEU A 4 5.49 -5.71 5.81
CA LEU A 4 5.00 -5.13 4.56
C LEU A 4 3.59 -5.64 4.27
N HIS A 5 2.60 -4.76 4.23
CA HIS A 5 1.21 -5.10 3.96
C HIS A 5 0.90 -4.89 2.47
N LEU A 6 0.62 -5.97 1.75
CA LEU A 6 0.29 -5.96 0.32
C LEU A 6 -1.23 -5.87 0.16
N ILE A 7 -1.72 -4.72 -0.31
CA ILE A 7 -3.15 -4.48 -0.53
C ILE A 7 -3.45 -4.64 -2.02
N ARG A 8 -4.17 -5.71 -2.37
CA ARG A 8 -4.49 -6.05 -3.76
C ARG A 8 -5.86 -5.55 -4.22
N THR A 9 -6.70 -5.11 -3.28
CA THR A 9 -8.11 -4.77 -3.53
C THR A 9 -8.45 -3.34 -3.13
N SER A 10 -9.53 -2.85 -3.73
CA SER A 10 -10.05 -1.50 -3.51
C SER A 10 -10.86 -1.45 -2.21
N ALA A 11 -10.58 -0.47 -1.35
CA ALA A 11 -11.36 -0.16 -0.16
C ALA A 11 -12.77 0.38 -0.48
N PHE A 12 -13.05 0.67 -1.75
CA PHE A 12 -14.40 0.95 -2.22
C PHE A 12 -15.21 -0.33 -2.49
N ALA A 13 -14.57 -1.49 -2.54
CA ALA A 13 -15.18 -2.79 -2.83
C ALA A 13 -15.22 -3.72 -1.61
N ASP A 14 -14.25 -3.61 -0.69
CA ASP A 14 -14.15 -4.43 0.51
C ASP A 14 -13.60 -3.68 1.73
N THR A 15 -13.32 -4.42 2.81
CA THR A 15 -12.83 -3.88 4.09
C THR A 15 -11.36 -4.21 4.37
N ASN A 16 -10.62 -4.74 3.40
CA ASN A 16 -9.23 -5.21 3.59
C ASN A 16 -8.30 -4.08 4.04
N LEU A 17 -8.38 -2.91 3.42
CA LEU A 17 -7.59 -1.75 3.83
C LEU A 17 -7.94 -1.29 5.25
N ALA A 18 -9.22 -1.32 5.61
CA ALA A 18 -9.68 -0.91 6.94
C ALA A 18 -9.20 -1.88 8.03
N GLN A 19 -9.26 -3.19 7.76
CA GLN A 19 -8.72 -4.22 8.66
C GLN A 19 -7.20 -4.12 8.76
N CYS A 20 -6.51 -3.90 7.63
CA CYS A 20 -5.07 -3.66 7.63
C CYS A 20 -4.71 -2.46 8.51
N ALA A 21 -5.42 -1.35 8.39
CA ALA A 21 -5.17 -0.13 9.15
C ALA A 21 -5.25 -0.35 10.67
N GLN A 22 -6.07 -1.30 11.14
CA GLN A 22 -6.19 -1.64 12.56
C GLN A 22 -4.99 -2.44 13.09
N LEU A 23 -4.23 -3.12 12.22
CA LEU A 23 -3.09 -3.96 12.58
C LEU A 23 -1.73 -3.28 12.38
N LEU A 24 -1.70 -2.10 11.75
CA LEU A 24 -0.45 -1.38 11.47
C LEU A 24 0.28 -1.06 12.78
N ALA A 25 1.56 -1.44 12.81
CA ALA A 25 2.48 -1.12 13.89
C ALA A 25 3.58 -0.19 13.40
N LYS A 26 4.38 0.30 14.35
CA LYS A 26 5.54 1.14 14.05
C LYS A 26 6.54 0.38 13.16
N HIS A 27 6.99 1.04 12.10
CA HIS A 27 7.89 0.53 11.04
C HIS A 27 7.25 -0.46 10.06
N ASP A 28 5.92 -0.58 10.07
CA ASP A 28 5.23 -1.26 8.98
C ASP A 28 5.11 -0.34 7.78
N ALA A 29 4.85 -0.93 6.62
CA ALA A 29 4.56 -0.21 5.39
C ALA A 29 3.46 -0.89 4.60
N ILE A 30 2.86 -0.14 3.68
CA ILE A 30 1.84 -0.62 2.75
C ILE A 30 2.41 -0.62 1.34
N LEU A 31 2.14 -1.68 0.58
CA LEU A 31 2.32 -1.74 -0.86
C LEU A 31 0.95 -1.89 -1.53
N LEU A 32 0.56 -0.90 -2.33
CA LEU A 32 -0.62 -0.96 -3.18
C LEU A 32 -0.26 -1.56 -4.54
N LEU A 33 -1.00 -2.60 -4.92
CA LEU A 33 -0.85 -3.32 -6.18
C LEU A 33 -2.22 -3.77 -6.69
N ASP A 34 -2.30 -4.18 -7.96
CA ASP A 34 -3.55 -4.55 -8.62
C ASP A 34 -4.63 -3.48 -8.40
N ASP A 35 -5.85 -3.89 -8.03
CA ASP A 35 -6.95 -2.97 -7.75
C ASP A 35 -6.78 -2.20 -6.42
N GLY A 36 -5.80 -2.58 -5.60
CA GLY A 36 -5.36 -1.80 -4.46
C GLY A 36 -4.88 -0.41 -4.82
N CYS A 37 -4.46 -0.16 -6.06
CA CYS A 37 -4.10 1.18 -6.53
C CYS A 37 -5.27 2.18 -6.49
N TYR A 38 -6.53 1.74 -6.55
CA TYR A 38 -7.69 2.63 -6.38
C TYR A 38 -7.70 3.31 -5.01
N ASN A 39 -7.03 2.73 -4.01
CA ASN A 39 -6.91 3.31 -2.69
C ASN A 39 -6.16 4.65 -2.69
N LEU A 40 -5.36 4.97 -3.72
CA LEU A 40 -4.77 6.31 -3.90
C LEU A 40 -5.78 7.46 -3.81
N LYS A 41 -7.07 7.19 -4.09
CA LYS A 41 -8.18 8.16 -3.99
C LYS A 41 -9.03 7.98 -2.74
N HIS A 42 -8.73 6.99 -1.91
CA HIS A 42 -9.49 6.70 -0.70
C HIS A 42 -9.00 7.57 0.48
N PRO A 43 -9.90 8.19 1.28
CA PRO A 43 -9.52 9.06 2.40
C PRO A 43 -8.60 8.39 3.42
N SER A 44 -8.72 7.07 3.61
CA SER A 44 -7.89 6.32 4.55
C SER A 44 -6.39 6.40 4.27
N ILE A 45 -5.95 6.63 3.02
CA ILE A 45 -4.51 6.76 2.70
C ILE A 45 -3.94 8.00 3.39
N ALA A 46 -4.67 9.12 3.45
CA ALA A 46 -4.22 10.30 4.18
C ALA A 46 -4.08 10.01 5.68
N THR A 47 -5.11 9.39 6.29
CA THR A 47 -5.10 9.03 7.71
C THR A 47 -4.01 8.01 8.07
N ILE A 48 -3.72 7.05 7.19
CA ILE A 48 -2.64 6.08 7.40
C ILE A 48 -1.28 6.77 7.32
N SER A 49 -1.09 7.68 6.36
CA SER A 49 0.17 8.41 6.21
C SER A 49 0.50 9.29 7.41
N GLU A 50 -0.51 9.86 8.10
CA GLU A 50 -0.32 10.63 9.33
C GLU A 50 0.32 9.81 10.46
N GLN A 51 0.20 8.48 10.42
CA GLN A 51 0.81 7.56 11.37
C GLN A 51 2.28 7.24 11.06
N GLN A 52 2.91 7.98 10.14
CA GLN A 52 4.27 7.76 9.66
C GLN A 52 4.48 6.38 9.02
N ILE A 53 3.41 5.84 8.41
CA ILE A 53 3.45 4.60 7.64
C ILE A 53 3.79 4.93 6.19
N ASP A 54 4.82 4.28 5.66
CA ASP A 54 5.18 4.41 4.26
C ASP A 54 4.15 3.71 3.36
N ILE A 55 3.72 4.40 2.32
CA ILE A 55 2.76 3.88 1.33
C ILE A 55 3.45 3.83 -0.02
N PHE A 56 3.82 2.63 -0.45
CA PHE A 56 4.37 2.33 -1.77
C PHE A 56 3.26 1.95 -2.75
N VAL A 57 3.44 2.27 -4.03
CA VAL A 57 2.49 1.92 -5.09
C VAL A 57 3.24 1.47 -6.34
N ILE A 58 2.82 0.36 -6.93
CA ILE A 58 3.42 -0.12 -8.18
C ILE A 58 3.05 0.83 -9.33
N GLU A 59 4.07 1.41 -9.95
CA GLU A 59 3.94 2.40 -11.02
C GLU A 59 3.06 1.90 -12.16
N HIS A 60 3.41 0.72 -12.67
CA HIS A 60 2.69 0.08 -13.76
C HIS A 60 1.19 -0.08 -13.46
N HIS A 61 0.83 -0.39 -12.21
CA HIS A 61 -0.54 -0.67 -11.82
C HIS A 61 -1.42 0.58 -11.69
N TYR A 62 -0.89 1.67 -11.13
CA TYR A 62 -1.69 2.89 -11.02
C TYR A 62 -1.79 3.61 -12.37
N LEU A 63 -0.73 3.57 -13.19
CA LEU A 63 -0.76 4.13 -14.55
C LEU A 63 -1.75 3.37 -15.45
N ALA A 64 -1.76 2.03 -15.39
CA ALA A 64 -2.72 1.21 -16.15
C ALA A 64 -4.19 1.52 -15.80
N ARG A 65 -4.44 2.08 -14.61
CA ARG A 65 -5.77 2.49 -14.13
C ARG A 65 -6.08 3.97 -14.36
N GLY A 66 -5.19 4.72 -15.02
CA GLY A 66 -5.36 6.16 -15.26
C GLY A 66 -5.34 7.00 -13.98
N LEU A 67 -4.68 6.52 -12.93
CA LEU A 67 -4.58 7.22 -11.66
C LEU A 67 -3.34 8.13 -11.64
N ALA A 68 -3.37 9.11 -10.75
CA ALA A 68 -2.20 9.92 -10.41
C ALA A 68 -1.70 9.53 -9.01
N LEU A 69 -0.39 9.58 -8.82
CA LEU A 69 0.23 9.32 -7.52
C LEU A 69 -0.27 10.33 -6.48
N ALA A 70 -0.62 9.84 -5.30
CA ALA A 70 -0.98 10.70 -4.18
C ALA A 70 0.29 11.30 -3.54
N PRO A 71 0.27 12.56 -3.06
CA PRO A 71 1.44 13.21 -2.45
C PRO A 71 2.09 12.43 -1.30
N GLN A 72 1.29 11.68 -0.57
CA GLN A 72 1.71 10.85 0.57
C GLN A 72 2.22 9.45 0.18
N SER A 73 2.29 9.14 -1.12
CA SER A 73 2.65 7.82 -1.62
C SER A 73 3.93 7.87 -2.46
N LYS A 74 4.69 6.77 -2.43
CA LYS A 74 5.94 6.59 -3.19
C LYS A 74 5.67 5.63 -4.34
N SER A 75 5.99 6.05 -5.57
CA SER A 75 5.96 5.16 -6.73
C SER A 75 7.17 4.23 -6.71
N ILE A 76 6.97 2.96 -7.01
CA ILE A 76 8.04 1.97 -7.20
C ILE A 76 7.79 1.16 -8.47
N VAL A 77 8.83 0.60 -9.07
CA VAL A 77 8.69 -0.35 -10.18
C VAL A 77 8.62 -1.78 -9.65
N ILE A 78 8.23 -2.72 -10.52
CA ILE A 78 8.05 -4.13 -10.11
C ILE A 78 9.39 -4.76 -9.69
N GLU A 79 10.48 -4.31 -10.31
CA GLU A 79 11.85 -4.74 -10.06
C GLU A 79 12.33 -4.37 -8.65
N ASP A 80 11.72 -3.37 -8.00
CA ASP A 80 12.06 -2.93 -6.64
C ASP A 80 11.43 -3.83 -5.56
N ILE A 81 10.40 -4.61 -5.90
CA ILE A 81 9.62 -5.40 -4.92
C ILE A 81 10.50 -6.40 -4.15
N PRO A 82 11.41 -7.17 -4.79
CA PRO A 82 12.26 -8.11 -4.05
C PRO A 82 13.11 -7.40 -3.00
N GLU A 83 13.72 -6.27 -3.32
CA GLU A 83 14.52 -5.49 -2.38
C GLU A 83 13.63 -4.90 -1.27
N LEU A 84 12.47 -4.36 -1.63
CA LEU A 84 11.51 -3.84 -0.66
C LEU A 84 11.10 -4.92 0.34
N MET A 85 10.76 -6.12 -0.12
CA MET A 85 10.37 -7.25 0.73
C MET A 85 11.49 -7.65 1.72
N LEU A 86 12.75 -7.58 1.31
CA LEU A 86 13.91 -7.89 2.17
C LEU A 86 14.12 -6.87 3.30
N ASN A 87 13.61 -5.64 3.16
CA ASN A 87 13.67 -4.62 4.21
C ASN A 87 12.68 -4.85 5.36
N TYR A 88 11.72 -5.76 5.18
CA TYR A 88 10.73 -6.12 6.21
C TYR A 88 10.94 -7.56 6.67
N LYS A 89 10.57 -7.84 7.92
CA LYS A 89 10.73 -9.19 8.49
C LYS A 89 9.71 -10.19 7.96
N GLN A 90 8.57 -9.70 7.49
CA GLN A 90 7.49 -10.51 6.96
C GLN A 90 6.59 -9.67 6.05
N SER A 91 5.73 -10.35 5.30
CA SER A 91 4.71 -9.74 4.46
C SER A 91 3.33 -10.33 4.76
N ILE A 92 2.28 -9.52 4.68
CA ILE A 92 0.88 -9.95 4.78
C ILE A 92 0.14 -9.50 3.52
N THR A 93 -0.52 -10.43 2.84
CA THR A 93 -1.34 -10.13 1.66
C THR A 93 -2.81 -10.02 2.03
N TRP A 94 -3.44 -8.95 1.58
CA TRP A 94 -4.86 -8.67 1.76
C TRP A 94 -5.56 -8.74 0.40
N GLN A 95 -6.52 -9.65 0.25
CA GLN A 95 -7.22 -9.96 -1.00
C GLN A 95 -8.62 -10.50 -0.75
#